data_AF-A0A161MC23-F1
#
_entry.id   AF-A0A161MC23-F1
#
_cell.length_a   1.000
_cell.length_b   1.000
_cell.length_c   1.000
_cell.angle_alpha   90.00
_cell.angle_beta   90.00
_cell.angle_gamma   90.00
#
_symmetry.space_group_name_H-M   'P 1'
#
loop_
_entity.id
_entity.type
_entity.pdbx_description
1 polymer ?
#
loop_
_entity_poly.entity_id
_entity_poly.type
_entity_poly.pdbx_seq_one_letter_code
_entity_poly.pdbx_strand_id
1 'polypeptide(L)'
;LLELVKSFQSKTRHINETLHIVPSTASLYGTDMVVEEQRQLVDSIARHIIYDCSRSTAVMSTNALAFLLLHIHRNGVNLSDLTISLDKLRDQLSASNKDTGFTGDSVDVIDHAVELLGPGLVQREKQPDGTIFIKPVTIIPNVIELAYYSNTLLPHFALDGVLGRVIMALSKRHRYCARIRSDEIIDTCFELCGILQYVIFVHQSVS
;
A
#
# COMPACT_ATOMS: atom_id res chain seq x y z
N LEU A 1 -36.75 33.08 -26.88
CA LEU A 1 -35.38 33.23 -27.43
C LEU A 1 -35.16 34.55 -28.17
N LEU A 2 -36.09 35.01 -29.04
CA LEU A 2 -35.99 36.32 -29.70
C LEU A 2 -36.11 37.55 -28.75
N GLU A 3 -36.90 37.46 -27.68
CA GLU A 3 -37.02 38.53 -26.67
C GLU A 3 -35.74 38.69 -25.82
N LEU A 4 -35.00 37.60 -25.61
CA LEU A 4 -33.76 37.62 -24.81
C LEU A 4 -32.61 38.32 -25.55
N VAL A 5 -32.61 38.26 -26.89
CA VAL A 5 -31.62 38.91 -27.75
C VAL A 5 -31.85 40.43 -27.83
N LYS A 6 -33.12 40.87 -27.77
CA LYS A 6 -33.47 42.31 -27.74
C LYS A 6 -33.03 43.01 -26.46
N SER A 7 -33.13 42.33 -25.30
CA SER A 7 -32.62 42.87 -24.03
C SER A 7 -31.10 43.04 -24.01
N PHE A 8 -30.35 42.21 -24.75
CA PHE A 8 -28.89 42.33 -24.81
C PHE A 8 -28.43 43.49 -25.69
N GLN A 9 -29.13 43.79 -26.80
CA GLN A 9 -28.74 44.89 -27.69
C GLN A 9 -29.16 46.28 -27.16
N SER A 10 -30.19 46.38 -26.32
CA SER A 10 -30.60 47.66 -25.74
C SER A 10 -29.65 48.17 -24.66
N LYS A 11 -28.84 47.31 -24.04
CA LYS A 11 -27.96 47.68 -22.92
C LYS A 11 -26.57 48.16 -23.34
N THR A 12 -26.19 47.96 -24.60
CA THR A 12 -24.87 48.33 -25.14
C THR A 12 -24.77 49.79 -25.60
N ARG A 13 -25.85 50.59 -25.51
CA ARG A 13 -25.87 51.98 -26.03
C ARG A 13 -25.57 53.10 -25.03
N HIS A 14 -25.25 52.80 -23.77
CA HIS A 14 -24.84 53.85 -22.83
C HIS A 14 -23.73 53.37 -21.89
N ILE A 15 -22.49 53.38 -22.36
CA ILE A 15 -21.30 53.40 -21.49
C ILE A 15 -20.26 54.32 -22.16
N ASN A 16 -20.50 55.63 -22.10
CA ASN A 16 -19.48 56.66 -22.30
C ASN A 16 -19.16 57.30 -20.95
N GLU A 17 -18.83 56.47 -19.96
CA GLU A 17 -18.24 56.92 -18.70
C GLU A 17 -16.87 56.28 -18.58
N THR A 18 -15.85 57.15 -18.56
CA THR A 18 -14.44 56.85 -18.35
C THR A 18 -14.25 56.00 -17.10
N LEU A 19 -13.92 54.72 -17.31
CA LEU A 19 -13.51 53.81 -16.24
C LEU A 19 -12.17 54.26 -15.66
N HIS A 20 -12.22 54.80 -14.45
CA HIS A 20 -11.03 55.09 -13.65
C HIS A 20 -10.40 53.77 -13.20
N ILE A 21 -9.34 53.33 -13.89
CA ILE A 21 -8.60 52.11 -13.56
C ILE A 21 -7.78 52.40 -12.29
N VAL A 22 -8.31 52.00 -11.14
CA VAL A 22 -7.51 51.85 -9.93
C VAL A 22 -6.78 50.51 -10.06
N PRO A 23 -5.44 50.46 -10.09
CA PRO A 23 -4.71 49.21 -10.19
C PRO A 23 -4.95 48.41 -8.90
N SER A 24 -5.69 47.31 -9.03
CA SER A 24 -5.86 46.35 -7.95
C SER A 24 -4.53 45.64 -7.72
N THR A 25 -3.85 45.94 -6.63
CA THR A 25 -2.61 45.26 -6.22
C THR A 25 -2.84 43.84 -5.67
N ALA A 26 -4.10 43.38 -5.61
CA ALA A 26 -4.48 42.06 -5.10
C ALA A 26 -4.25 40.90 -6.10
N SER A 27 -3.93 41.17 -7.36
CA SER A 27 -3.86 40.12 -8.40
C SER A 27 -2.44 39.61 -8.71
N LEU A 28 -1.40 40.06 -8.00
CA LEU A 28 -0.03 39.67 -8.36
C LEU A 28 0.36 38.27 -7.85
N TYR A 29 -0.29 37.79 -6.77
CA TYR A 29 -0.08 36.45 -6.19
C TYR A 29 -1.38 35.75 -5.75
N GLY A 30 -2.53 36.45 -5.78
CA GLY A 30 -3.76 36.03 -5.10
C GLY A 30 -4.52 34.85 -5.72
N THR A 31 -4.24 34.44 -6.96
CA THR A 31 -4.81 33.21 -7.53
C THR A 31 -3.82 32.05 -7.48
N ASP A 32 -2.52 32.31 -7.60
CA ASP A 32 -1.49 31.26 -7.64
C ASP A 32 -1.21 30.68 -6.24
N MET A 33 -1.13 31.54 -5.21
CA MET A 33 -1.00 31.09 -3.83
C MET A 33 -2.24 30.35 -3.33
N VAL A 34 -3.44 30.79 -3.72
CA VAL A 34 -4.70 30.16 -3.32
C VAL A 34 -4.87 28.79 -3.99
N VAL A 35 -4.45 28.65 -5.25
CA VAL A 35 -4.42 27.36 -5.96
C VAL A 35 -3.41 26.40 -5.33
N GLU A 36 -2.24 26.88 -4.91
CA GLU A 36 -1.22 26.04 -4.29
C GLU A 36 -1.62 25.56 -2.88
N GLU A 37 -2.23 26.43 -2.06
CA GLU A 37 -2.81 26.03 -0.76
C GLU A 37 -3.93 24.99 -0.94
N GLN A 38 -4.80 25.18 -1.93
CA GLN A 38 -5.83 24.19 -2.27
C GLN A 38 -5.21 22.86 -2.73
N ARG A 39 -4.14 22.90 -3.52
CA ARG A 39 -3.42 21.71 -3.97
C ARG A 39 -2.80 20.94 -2.80
N GLN A 40 -2.19 21.64 -1.85
CA GLN A 40 -1.61 21.05 -0.64
C GLN A 40 -2.67 20.45 0.29
N LEU A 41 -3.82 21.10 0.43
CA LEU A 41 -4.97 20.57 1.16
C LEU A 41 -5.49 19.28 0.52
N VAL A 42 -5.70 19.28 -0.80
CA VAL A 42 -6.15 18.10 -1.55
C VAL A 42 -5.16 16.95 -1.38
N ASP A 43 -3.86 17.20 -1.52
CA ASP A 43 -2.81 16.18 -1.34
C ASP A 43 -2.80 15.63 0.10
N SER A 44 -3.00 16.50 1.10
CA SER A 44 -3.05 16.09 2.50
C SER A 44 -4.27 15.24 2.84
N ILE A 45 -5.44 15.60 2.30
CA ILE A 45 -6.67 14.81 2.42
C ILE A 45 -6.51 13.47 1.70
N ALA A 46 -5.97 13.46 0.48
CA ALA A 46 -5.73 12.24 -0.27
C ALA A 46 -4.82 11.28 0.51
N ARG A 47 -3.73 11.79 1.10
CA ARG A 47 -2.82 11.01 1.96
C ARG A 47 -3.53 10.44 3.21
N HIS A 48 -4.41 11.21 3.85
CA HIS A 48 -5.22 10.72 4.98
C HIS A 48 -6.20 9.63 4.56
N ILE A 49 -6.92 9.82 3.46
CA ILE A 49 -7.88 8.81 2.96
C ILE A 49 -7.16 7.51 2.62
N ILE A 50 -6.01 7.57 1.94
CA ILE A 50 -5.21 6.38 1.62
C ILE A 50 -4.75 5.69 2.91
N TYR A 51 -4.30 6.46 3.91
CA TYR A 51 -3.89 5.92 5.20
C TYR A 51 -5.06 5.23 5.92
N ASP A 52 -6.23 5.87 6.00
CA ASP A 52 -7.41 5.31 6.66
C ASP A 52 -7.94 4.07 5.94
N CYS A 53 -8.02 4.10 4.61
CA CYS A 53 -8.38 2.93 3.80
C CYS A 53 -7.41 1.76 4.01
N SER A 54 -6.10 2.05 3.96
CA SER A 54 -5.06 1.05 4.21
C SER A 54 -5.21 0.45 5.60
N ARG A 55 -5.50 1.25 6.63
CA ARG A 55 -5.73 0.77 8.00
C ARG A 55 -7.01 -0.03 8.15
N SER A 56 -8.12 0.45 7.60
CA SER A 56 -9.46 -0.14 7.73
C SER A 56 -9.67 -1.41 6.90
N THR A 57 -8.75 -1.75 5.99
CA THR A 57 -8.85 -2.98 5.20
C THR A 57 -8.48 -4.19 6.05
N ALA A 58 -9.45 -5.08 6.25
CA ALA A 58 -9.24 -6.34 6.96
C ALA A 58 -8.42 -7.33 6.12
N VAL A 59 -7.54 -8.08 6.79
CA VAL A 59 -6.72 -9.11 6.16
C VAL A 59 -7.52 -10.39 6.03
N MET A 60 -7.78 -10.84 4.80
CA MET A 60 -8.48 -12.10 4.50
C MET A 60 -7.54 -13.31 4.57
N SER A 61 -8.11 -14.52 4.69
CA SER A 61 -7.35 -15.77 4.76
C SER A 61 -6.50 -16.03 3.51
N THR A 62 -7.01 -15.69 2.33
CA THR A 62 -6.28 -15.78 1.05
C THR A 62 -5.09 -14.83 1.00
N ASN A 63 -5.24 -13.59 1.50
CA ASN A 63 -4.16 -12.61 1.58
C ASN A 63 -3.04 -13.11 2.51
N ALA A 64 -3.41 -13.64 3.69
CA ALA A 64 -2.48 -14.21 4.66
C ALA A 64 -1.73 -15.41 4.09
N LEU A 65 -2.44 -16.37 3.49
CA LEU A 65 -1.84 -17.55 2.88
C LEU A 65 -0.90 -17.18 1.72
N ALA A 66 -1.33 -16.31 0.82
CA ALA A 66 -0.51 -15.83 -0.30
C ALA A 66 0.79 -15.17 0.17
N PHE A 67 0.71 -14.35 1.22
CA PHE A 67 1.86 -13.71 1.84
C PHE A 67 2.84 -14.72 2.43
N LEU A 68 2.34 -15.68 3.21
CA LEU A 68 3.17 -16.74 3.79
C LEU A 68 3.88 -17.55 2.71
N LEU A 69 3.19 -17.96 1.66
CA LEU A 69 3.77 -18.75 0.57
C LEU A 69 4.78 -17.95 -0.26
N LEU A 70 4.54 -16.68 -0.56
CA LEU A 70 5.46 -15.89 -1.40
C LEU A 70 6.69 -15.36 -0.67
N HIS A 71 6.58 -15.07 0.63
CA HIS A 71 7.63 -14.34 1.35
C HIS A 71 8.36 -15.21 2.39
N ILE A 72 7.69 -16.24 2.92
CA ILE A 72 8.28 -17.12 3.94
C ILE A 72 8.56 -18.51 3.34
N HIS A 73 7.56 -19.12 2.71
CA HIS A 73 7.57 -20.54 2.30
C HIS A 73 7.55 -20.71 0.78
N ARG A 74 8.48 -20.03 0.06
CA ARG A 74 8.53 -20.06 -1.42
C ARG A 74 8.67 -21.44 -2.05
N ASN A 75 9.34 -22.35 -1.35
CA ASN A 75 9.57 -23.73 -1.82
C ASN A 75 8.45 -24.69 -1.39
N GLY A 76 7.39 -24.18 -0.76
CA GLY A 76 6.38 -24.98 -0.09
C GLY A 76 6.76 -25.38 1.33
N VAL A 77 5.78 -25.89 2.06
CA VAL A 77 5.86 -26.19 3.49
C VAL A 77 4.85 -27.26 3.88
N ASN A 78 5.13 -28.00 4.96
CA ASN A 78 4.18 -28.92 5.56
C ASN A 78 3.00 -28.16 6.19
N LEU A 79 1.80 -28.74 6.16
CA LEU A 79 0.60 -28.14 6.75
C LEU A 79 0.78 -27.77 8.23
N SER A 80 1.47 -28.61 9.02
CA SER A 80 1.74 -28.34 10.44
C SER A 80 2.58 -27.07 10.65
N ASP A 81 3.65 -26.91 9.88
CA ASP A 81 4.54 -25.74 9.97
C ASP A 81 3.88 -24.47 9.42
N LEU A 82 3.02 -24.64 8.41
CA LEU A 82 2.21 -23.55 7.86
C LEU A 82 1.18 -23.05 8.89
N THR A 83 0.55 -23.95 9.63
CA THR A 83 -0.38 -23.64 10.72
C THR A 83 0.30 -22.77 11.79
N ILE A 84 1.49 -23.18 12.24
CA ILE A 84 2.31 -22.40 13.20
C ILE A 84 2.67 -21.02 12.62
N SER A 85 2.96 -20.95 11.32
CA SER A 85 3.31 -19.69 10.65
C SER A 85 2.09 -18.75 10.56
N LEU A 86 0.90 -19.30 10.33
CA LEU A 86 -0.35 -18.56 10.30
C LEU A 86 -0.73 -18.03 11.68
N ASP A 87 -0.57 -18.82 12.73
CA ASP A 87 -0.81 -18.38 14.11
C ASP A 87 0.11 -17.22 14.48
N LYS A 88 1.41 -17.33 14.19
CA LYS A 88 2.36 -16.22 14.39
C LYS A 88 1.97 -14.96 13.63
N LEU A 89 1.50 -15.11 12.39
CA LEU A 89 1.04 -13.97 11.60
C LEU A 89 -0.20 -13.32 12.24
N ARG A 90 -1.16 -14.13 12.74
CA ARG A 90 -2.34 -13.63 13.45
C ARG A 90 -1.96 -12.85 14.72
N ASP A 91 -0.99 -13.36 15.48
CA ASP A 91 -0.49 -12.69 16.68
C ASP A 91 0.14 -11.33 16.33
N GLN A 92 0.93 -11.27 15.26
CA GLN A 92 1.55 -10.03 14.79
C GLN A 92 0.51 -8.99 14.33
N LEU A 93 -0.51 -9.43 13.58
CA LEU A 93 -1.59 -8.56 13.13
C LEU A 93 -2.45 -8.06 14.30
N SER A 94 -2.69 -8.93 15.29
CA SER A 94 -3.44 -8.55 16.49
C SER A 94 -2.66 -7.54 17.33
N ALA A 95 -1.35 -7.74 17.49
CA ALA A 95 -0.47 -6.82 18.22
C ALA A 95 -0.41 -5.42 17.60
N SER A 96 -0.60 -5.31 16.28
CA SER A 96 -0.60 -4.05 15.54
C SER A 96 -2.00 -3.44 15.33
N ASN A 97 -3.04 -3.98 15.99
CA ASN A 97 -4.44 -3.60 15.84
C ASN A 97 -4.92 -3.63 14.37
N LYS A 98 -4.49 -4.66 13.62
CA LYS A 98 -4.94 -4.91 12.26
C LYS A 98 -6.08 -5.93 12.27
N ASP A 99 -7.21 -5.57 11.69
CA ASP A 99 -8.36 -6.47 11.61
C ASP A 99 -8.10 -7.66 10.69
N THR A 100 -8.47 -8.86 11.15
CA THR A 100 -8.45 -10.09 10.35
C THR A 100 -9.89 -10.48 9.98
N GLY A 101 -10.14 -10.75 8.71
CA GLY A 101 -11.44 -11.14 8.19
C GLY A 101 -11.72 -12.64 8.31
N PHE A 102 -10.99 -13.35 9.16
CA PHE A 102 -11.11 -14.80 9.34
C PHE A 102 -10.82 -15.21 10.79
N THR A 103 -11.46 -16.28 11.22
CA THR A 103 -11.37 -16.84 12.58
C THR A 103 -11.46 -18.36 12.53
N GLY A 104 -11.15 -19.04 13.63
CA GLY A 104 -11.23 -20.50 13.73
C GLY A 104 -9.85 -21.15 13.84
N ASP A 105 -9.84 -22.48 13.70
CA ASP A 105 -8.61 -23.28 13.67
C ASP A 105 -7.81 -22.99 12.41
N SER A 106 -6.49 -22.88 12.57
CA SER A 106 -5.60 -22.48 11.49
C SER A 106 -5.53 -23.54 10.38
N VAL A 107 -5.75 -24.82 10.70
CA VAL A 107 -5.87 -25.90 9.70
C VAL A 107 -7.05 -25.67 8.78
N ASP A 108 -8.24 -25.43 9.33
CA ASP A 108 -9.47 -25.20 8.56
C ASP A 108 -9.38 -23.92 7.72
N VAL A 109 -8.78 -22.86 8.29
CA VAL A 109 -8.57 -21.59 7.57
C VAL A 109 -7.64 -21.78 6.38
N ILE A 110 -6.56 -22.56 6.53
CA ILE A 110 -5.63 -22.87 5.44
C ILE A 110 -6.35 -23.69 4.36
N ASP A 111 -7.06 -24.75 4.73
CA ASP A 111 -7.75 -25.60 3.76
C ASP A 111 -8.80 -24.78 2.99
N HIS A 112 -9.58 -23.92 3.66
CA HIS A 112 -10.52 -23.02 3.00
C HIS A 112 -9.82 -22.00 2.07
N ALA A 113 -8.70 -21.42 2.49
CA ALA A 113 -7.96 -20.47 1.66
C ALA A 113 -7.31 -21.13 0.43
N VAL A 114 -6.82 -22.37 0.56
CA VAL A 114 -6.29 -23.16 -0.55
C VAL A 114 -7.39 -23.45 -1.57
N GLU A 115 -8.60 -23.79 -1.11
CA GLU A 115 -9.76 -24.00 -1.99
C GLU A 115 -10.14 -22.73 -2.75
N LEU A 116 -10.15 -21.57 -2.08
CA LEU A 116 -10.46 -20.28 -2.69
C LEU A 116 -9.42 -19.82 -3.72
N LEU A 117 -8.12 -20.01 -3.44
CA LEU A 117 -7.04 -19.68 -4.37
C LEU A 117 -6.97 -20.67 -5.54
N GLY A 118 -7.43 -21.90 -5.32
CA GLY A 118 -7.53 -22.94 -6.33
C GLY A 118 -6.19 -23.57 -6.73
N PRO A 119 -6.24 -24.70 -7.45
CA PRO A 119 -5.07 -25.51 -7.81
C PRO A 119 -4.13 -24.81 -8.81
N GLY A 120 -4.62 -23.76 -9.49
CA GLY A 120 -3.81 -22.92 -10.35
C GLY A 120 -2.76 -22.16 -9.54
N LEU A 121 -3.13 -21.63 -8.38
CA LEU A 121 -2.25 -20.78 -7.57
C LEU A 121 -1.48 -21.56 -6.50
N VAL A 122 -2.15 -22.53 -5.86
CA VAL A 122 -1.59 -23.29 -4.74
C VAL A 122 -1.81 -24.78 -4.96
N GLN A 123 -0.73 -25.57 -4.89
CA GLN A 123 -0.77 -27.01 -5.02
C GLN A 123 -0.71 -27.68 -3.65
N ARG A 124 -1.59 -28.66 -3.46
CA ARG A 124 -1.63 -29.56 -2.30
C ARG A 124 -1.14 -30.93 -2.73
N GLU A 125 -0.04 -31.38 -2.15
CA GLU A 125 0.56 -32.68 -2.43
C GLU A 125 0.52 -33.54 -1.16
N LYS A 126 0.13 -34.79 -1.30
CA LYS A 126 0.19 -35.76 -0.20
C LYS A 126 1.51 -36.51 -0.29
N GLN A 127 2.33 -36.36 0.73
CA GLN A 127 3.63 -37.03 0.82
C GLN A 127 3.48 -38.51 1.17
N PRO A 128 4.51 -39.35 0.90
CA PRO A 128 4.48 -40.79 1.18
C PRO A 128 4.28 -41.12 2.67
N ASP A 129 4.66 -40.22 3.57
CA ASP A 129 4.48 -40.31 5.02
C ASP A 129 3.04 -39.97 5.47
N GLY A 130 2.16 -39.61 4.53
CA GLY A 130 0.79 -39.19 4.79
C GLY A 130 0.63 -37.72 5.14
N THR A 131 1.71 -36.95 5.24
CA THR A 131 1.66 -35.51 5.51
C THR A 131 1.21 -34.73 4.28
N ILE A 132 0.66 -33.55 4.52
CA ILE A 132 0.20 -32.64 3.45
C ILE A 132 1.25 -31.56 3.26
N PHE A 133 1.75 -31.46 2.03
CA PHE A 133 2.67 -30.44 1.58
C PHE A 133 1.92 -29.40 0.73
N ILE A 134 2.10 -28.13 1.03
CA ILE A 134 1.45 -27.03 0.32
C ILE A 134 2.53 -26.17 -0.33
N LYS A 135 2.40 -25.88 -1.62
CA LYS A 135 3.37 -25.05 -2.36
C LYS A 135 2.69 -24.07 -3.32
N PRO A 136 3.26 -22.87 -3.51
CA PRO A 136 2.77 -21.95 -4.54
C PRO A 136 3.17 -22.45 -5.93
N VAL A 137 2.34 -22.15 -6.92
CA VAL A 137 2.66 -22.39 -8.33
C VAL A 137 3.50 -21.23 -8.84
N THR A 138 4.72 -21.53 -9.30
CA THR A 138 5.75 -20.53 -9.61
C THR A 138 5.76 -20.05 -11.07
N ILE A 139 4.68 -20.31 -11.82
CA ILE A 139 4.54 -19.74 -13.17
C ILE A 139 4.23 -18.24 -13.08
N ILE A 140 4.80 -17.44 -13.99
CA ILE A 140 4.79 -15.97 -13.90
C ILE A 140 3.38 -15.38 -13.66
N PRO A 141 2.33 -15.75 -14.44
CA PRO A 141 0.99 -15.19 -14.23
C PRO A 141 0.44 -15.46 -12.83
N ASN A 142 0.72 -16.65 -12.30
CA ASN A 142 0.19 -17.10 -11.02
C ASN A 142 0.95 -16.47 -9.87
N VAL A 143 2.25 -16.22 -10.03
CA VAL A 143 3.04 -15.45 -9.06
C VAL A 143 2.55 -14.01 -9.00
N ILE A 144 2.19 -13.41 -10.13
CA ILE A 144 1.62 -12.05 -10.17
C ILE A 144 0.28 -12.01 -9.42
N GLU A 145 -0.59 -12.98 -9.67
CA GLU A 145 -1.87 -13.08 -8.96
C GLU A 145 -1.70 -13.37 -7.47
N LEU A 146 -0.81 -14.29 -7.07
CA LEU A 146 -0.49 -14.50 -5.65
C LEU A 146 0.09 -13.24 -5.01
N ALA A 147 0.91 -12.48 -5.75
CA ALA A 147 1.49 -11.23 -5.27
C ALA A 147 0.41 -10.16 -5.09
N TYR A 148 -0.59 -10.12 -5.97
CA TYR A 148 -1.75 -9.25 -5.82
C TYR A 148 -2.48 -9.50 -4.48
N TYR A 149 -2.75 -10.76 -4.13
CA TYR A 149 -3.35 -11.10 -2.82
C TYR A 149 -2.41 -10.75 -1.64
N SER A 150 -1.12 -11.07 -1.75
CA SER A 150 -0.09 -10.79 -0.74
C SER A 150 0.11 -9.29 -0.48
N ASN A 151 -0.09 -8.45 -1.51
CA ASN A 151 0.14 -7.01 -1.43
C ASN A 151 -0.77 -6.29 -0.43
N THR A 152 -1.84 -6.91 0.06
CA THR A 152 -2.65 -6.35 1.16
C THR A 152 -1.83 -6.24 2.46
N LEU A 153 -0.92 -7.19 2.70
CA LEU A 153 -0.08 -7.26 3.90
C LEU A 153 1.27 -6.55 3.73
N LEU A 154 1.73 -6.36 2.50
CA LEU A 154 3.05 -5.78 2.23
C LEU A 154 3.24 -4.38 2.85
N PRO A 155 2.30 -3.41 2.72
CA PRO A 155 2.44 -2.09 3.32
C PRO A 155 2.49 -2.13 4.84
N HIS A 156 1.83 -3.12 5.46
CA HIS A 156 1.83 -3.30 6.91
C HIS A 156 3.24 -3.56 7.45
N PHE A 157 4.00 -4.40 6.74
CA PHE A 157 5.36 -4.77 7.12
C PHE A 157 6.44 -3.95 6.40
N ALA A 158 6.08 -3.03 5.50
CA ALA A 158 7.03 -2.30 4.66
C ALA A 158 7.99 -1.45 5.48
N LEU A 159 7.48 -0.64 6.42
CA LEU A 159 8.30 0.23 7.26
C LEU A 159 9.19 -0.57 8.22
N ASP A 160 8.65 -1.60 8.85
CA ASP A 160 9.44 -2.51 9.71
C ASP A 160 10.52 -3.22 8.91
N GLY A 161 10.23 -3.60 7.67
CA GLY A 161 11.19 -4.13 6.71
C GLY A 161 12.29 -3.14 6.39
N VAL A 162 11.96 -1.88 6.09
CA VAL A 162 12.92 -0.80 5.86
C VAL A 162 13.83 -0.60 7.08
N LEU A 163 13.24 -0.46 8.27
CA LEU A 163 13.98 -0.31 9.52
C LEU A 163 14.93 -1.48 9.76
N GLY A 164 14.44 -2.71 9.62
CA GLY A 164 15.25 -3.92 9.78
C GLY A 164 16.41 -3.99 8.79
N ARG A 165 16.18 -3.58 7.54
CA ARG A 165 17.24 -3.52 6.50
C ARG A 165 18.29 -2.46 6.83
N VAL A 166 17.87 -1.26 7.23
CA VAL A 166 18.79 -0.18 7.63
C VAL A 166 19.62 -0.60 8.83
N ILE A 167 19.00 -1.11 9.89
CA ILE A 167 19.72 -1.58 11.09
C ILE A 167 20.75 -2.66 10.72
N MET A 168 20.36 -3.63 9.88
CA MET A 168 21.26 -4.69 9.42
C MET A 168 22.43 -4.13 8.60
N ALA A 169 22.16 -3.21 7.68
CA ALA A 169 23.18 -2.58 6.85
C ALA A 169 24.18 -1.77 7.68
N LEU A 170 23.67 -0.94 8.61
CA LEU A 170 24.48 -0.15 9.54
C LEU A 170 25.30 -1.04 10.49
N SER A 171 24.71 -2.13 11.00
CA SER A 171 25.41 -3.09 11.86
C SER A 171 26.60 -3.76 11.13
N LYS A 172 26.44 -4.08 9.84
CA LYS A 172 27.55 -4.62 9.01
C LYS A 172 28.63 -3.58 8.74
N ARG A 173 28.23 -2.33 8.48
CA ARG A 173 29.14 -1.21 8.19
C ARG A 173 30.01 -0.86 9.40
N HIS A 174 29.44 -0.90 10.60
CA HIS A 174 30.12 -0.53 11.84
C HIS A 174 30.88 -1.68 12.51
N ARG A 175 31.12 -2.82 11.82
CA ARG A 175 31.85 -4.03 12.27
C ARG A 175 32.00 -4.11 13.81
N TYR A 176 30.94 -4.55 14.49
CA TYR A 176 30.85 -4.78 15.95
C TYR A 176 30.66 -3.55 16.86
N CYS A 177 30.42 -2.34 16.35
CA CYS A 177 29.95 -1.25 17.20
C CYS A 177 28.45 -1.42 17.51
N ALA A 178 28.11 -1.67 18.77
CA ALA A 178 26.73 -1.88 19.24
C ALA A 178 25.88 -0.58 19.33
N ARG A 179 26.43 0.56 18.90
CA ARG A 179 25.79 1.86 19.00
C ARG A 179 25.70 2.49 17.62
N ILE A 180 24.49 2.48 17.09
CA ILE A 180 24.11 3.21 15.87
C ILE A 180 23.39 4.47 16.34
N ARG A 181 23.73 5.63 15.76
CA ARG A 181 23.05 6.87 16.11
C ARG A 181 21.67 6.93 15.44
N SER A 182 20.68 7.46 16.15
CA SER A 182 19.30 7.52 15.63
C SER A 182 19.15 8.40 14.39
N ASP A 183 19.92 9.48 14.27
CA ASP A 183 19.95 10.34 13.08
C ASP A 183 20.43 9.56 11.84
N GLU A 184 21.49 8.77 11.98
CA GLU A 184 22.03 7.94 10.90
C GLU A 184 21.01 6.89 10.42
N ILE A 185 20.20 6.34 11.34
CA ILE A 185 19.11 5.41 10.98
C ILE A 185 18.04 6.14 10.17
N ILE A 186 17.58 7.30 10.65
CA ILE A 186 16.51 8.06 10.02
C ILE A 186 16.92 8.51 8.62
N ASP A 187 18.11 9.06 8.45
CA ASP A 187 18.63 9.52 7.15
C ASP A 187 18.71 8.35 6.16
N THR A 188 19.27 7.22 6.59
CA THR A 188 19.36 6.01 5.74
C THR A 188 17.97 5.44 5.41
N CYS A 189 17.01 5.53 6.33
CA CYS A 189 15.63 5.13 6.07
C CYS A 189 14.98 6.02 5.01
N PHE A 190 15.17 7.34 5.08
CA PHE A 190 14.64 8.26 4.06
C PHE A 190 15.25 7.99 2.69
N GLU A 191 16.56 7.74 2.61
CA GLU A 191 17.21 7.33 1.36
C GLU A 191 16.61 6.03 0.80
N LEU A 192 16.45 5.01 1.64
CA LEU A 192 15.89 3.72 1.22
C LEU A 192 14.42 3.84 0.81
N CYS A 193 13.62 4.62 1.53
CA CYS A 193 12.24 4.93 1.17
C CYS A 193 12.15 5.68 -0.17
N GLY A 194 13.07 6.63 -0.42
CA GLY A 194 13.17 7.34 -1.69
C GLY A 194 13.41 6.38 -2.86
N ILE A 195 14.28 5.38 -2.68
CA ILE A 195 14.52 4.34 -3.70
C ILE A 195 13.28 3.44 -3.86
N LEU A 196 12.70 2.99 -2.76
CA LEU A 196 11.56 2.06 -2.75
C LEU A 196 10.28 2.69 -3.31
N GLN A 197 10.09 4.00 -3.20
CA GLN A 197 8.95 4.72 -3.79
C GLN A 197 8.86 4.41 -5.29
N TYR A 198 9.98 4.40 -6.02
CA TYR A 198 9.99 4.07 -7.44
C TYR A 198 9.65 2.60 -7.71
N VAL A 199 9.99 1.68 -6.80
CA VAL A 199 9.71 0.24 -6.96
C VAL A 199 8.24 -0.08 -6.68
N ILE A 200 7.62 0.57 -5.70
CA ILE A 200 6.21 0.37 -5.33
C ILE A 200 5.27 0.99 -6.37
N PHE A 201 5.58 2.18 -6.89
CA PHE A 201 4.80 2.81 -7.96
C PHE A 201 4.86 2.01 -9.27
N VAL A 202 6.01 1.44 -9.63
CA VAL A 202 6.13 0.59 -10.84
C VAL A 202 5.29 -0.69 -10.70
N HIS A 203 5.18 -1.27 -9.50
CA HIS A 203 4.38 -2.47 -9.30
C HIS A 203 2.87 -2.22 -9.40
N GLN A 204 2.38 -1.01 -9.10
CA GLN A 204 0.98 -0.61 -9.35
C GLN A 204 0.72 -0.12 -10.79
N SER A 205 1.73 0.40 -11.48
CA SER A 205 1.57 0.96 -12.85
C SER A 205 1.66 -0.10 -13.96
N VAL A 206 2.09 -1.32 -13.62
CA VAL A 206 2.24 -2.46 -14.56
C VAL A 206 1.15 -3.53 -14.32
N SER A 207 0.20 -3.29 -13.42
CA SER A 207 -0.98 -4.13 -13.21
C SER A 207 -2.21 -3.56 -13.90
#